data_AF-J9AGN7-F1
#
_entry.id   AF-J9AGN7-F1
#
_cell.length_a   1.000
_cell.length_b   1.000
_cell.length_c   1.000
_cell.angle_alpha   90.00
_cell.angle_beta   90.00
_cell.angle_gamma   90.00
#
_symmetry.space_group_name_H-M   'P 1'
#
loop_
_entity.id
_entity.type
_entity.pdbx_description
1 polymer ?
#
loop_
_entity_poly.entity_id
_entity_poly.type
_entity_poly.pdbx_seq_one_letter_code
_entity_poly.pdbx_strand_id
1 'polypeptide(L)'
;MVGSKRVYAQSKRSKSANPVPSKKRRRYGAKNFAQPAWSLHAGINAPVLRGMPQSFKSTLMYRVQLLSLNPTIGGLAAQHFISANGLFDPDVTGVGHQPTGFDQLMVFYDHYTVIGAKIIATFTNGDTSNGQTVGIYLADSTTAVTDAQQIIENGGVVFAELTKDGTDGYSKTLTLNCNPTKYLGRKSALSDDILRGSATANPAEDVLFCLWAAPQASVDSSAVF
;
A
#
# COMPACT_ATOMS: atom_id res chain seq x y z
N MET A 1 -86.46 82.99 -47.68
CA MET A 1 -85.04 83.13 -48.07
C MET A 1 -84.30 83.72 -46.86
N VAL A 2 -83.60 82.90 -46.07
CA VAL A 2 -82.13 82.69 -46.09
C VAL A 2 -81.39 84.04 -46.11
N GLY A 3 -80.55 84.45 -45.15
CA GLY A 3 -80.03 83.80 -43.95
C GLY A 3 -78.94 84.66 -43.27
N SER A 4 -78.43 84.11 -42.16
CA SER A 4 -77.08 84.26 -41.59
C SER A 4 -76.44 85.65 -41.42
N LYS A 5 -76.11 85.97 -40.16
CA LYS A 5 -74.69 86.07 -39.70
C LYS A 5 -74.61 85.96 -38.17
N ARG A 6 -73.91 84.92 -37.68
CA ARG A 6 -73.38 84.80 -36.31
C ARG A 6 -71.92 85.24 -36.33
N VAL A 7 -71.49 86.03 -35.34
CA VAL A 7 -70.08 86.28 -35.02
C VAL A 7 -69.86 86.08 -33.51
N TYR A 8 -68.73 85.46 -33.20
CA TYR A 8 -68.33 84.84 -31.94
C TYR A 8 -68.00 85.82 -30.81
N ALA A 9 -68.27 85.42 -29.56
CA ALA A 9 -67.66 86.00 -28.36
C ALA A 9 -66.91 84.89 -27.58
N GLN A 10 -65.59 85.01 -27.47
CA GLN A 10 -64.73 84.13 -26.67
C GLN A 10 -64.86 84.46 -25.17
N SER A 11 -65.33 83.52 -24.36
CA SER A 11 -65.34 83.68 -22.89
C SER A 11 -64.04 83.18 -22.26
N LYS A 12 -63.35 84.09 -21.55
CA LYS A 12 -62.10 83.84 -20.83
C LYS A 12 -62.31 82.86 -19.66
N ARG A 13 -61.47 81.81 -19.65
CA ARG A 13 -61.38 80.72 -18.67
C ARG A 13 -60.88 81.27 -17.32
N SER A 14 -61.60 80.98 -16.23
CA SER A 14 -61.24 81.37 -14.86
C SER A 14 -60.01 80.59 -14.36
N LYS A 15 -59.11 81.27 -13.65
CA LYS A 15 -57.96 80.68 -12.96
C LYS A 15 -58.38 80.31 -11.53
N SER A 16 -58.38 79.02 -11.18
CA SER A 16 -58.46 78.56 -9.79
C SER A 16 -57.06 78.25 -9.24
N ALA A 17 -56.84 78.62 -7.98
CA ALA A 17 -55.56 78.68 -7.28
C ALA A 17 -54.80 77.34 -7.20
N ASN A 18 -53.47 77.42 -7.22
CA ASN A 18 -52.55 76.29 -7.04
C ASN A 18 -52.57 75.78 -5.59
N PRO A 19 -52.73 74.47 -5.32
CA PRO A 19 -52.42 73.93 -4.00
C PRO A 19 -50.89 73.86 -3.80
N VAL A 20 -50.43 74.29 -2.62
CA VAL A 20 -49.03 74.30 -2.18
C VAL A 20 -48.45 72.87 -2.21
N PRO A 21 -47.25 72.64 -2.77
CA PRO A 21 -46.67 71.30 -2.77
C PRO A 21 -46.24 70.90 -1.35
N SER A 22 -46.82 69.81 -0.81
CA SER A 22 -46.38 69.22 0.45
C SER A 22 -44.93 68.75 0.30
N LYS A 23 -44.02 69.19 1.19
CA LYS A 23 -42.64 68.67 1.25
C LYS A 23 -42.68 67.15 1.48
N LYS A 24 -42.40 66.35 0.44
CA LYS A 24 -42.18 64.91 0.56
C LYS A 24 -41.02 64.69 1.53
N ARG A 25 -41.30 64.12 2.71
CA ARG A 25 -40.25 63.66 3.64
C ARG A 25 -39.44 62.61 2.90
N ARG A 26 -38.16 62.90 2.68
CA ARG A 26 -37.19 62.02 2.05
C ARG A 26 -37.02 60.80 2.96
N ARG A 27 -37.58 59.64 2.59
CA ARG A 27 -37.27 58.38 3.27
C ARG A 27 -35.80 58.08 2.97
N TYR A 28 -34.94 58.14 3.99
CA TYR A 28 -33.59 57.61 3.86
C TYR A 28 -33.72 56.12 3.60
N GLY A 29 -33.23 55.64 2.44
CA GLY A 29 -33.21 54.23 2.13
C GLY A 29 -32.40 53.49 3.19
N ALA A 30 -32.96 52.42 3.75
CA ALA A 30 -32.20 51.52 4.60
C ALA A 30 -31.00 51.03 3.78
N LYS A 31 -29.78 51.30 4.27
CA LYS A 31 -28.59 50.68 3.71
C LYS A 31 -28.72 49.19 4.00
N ASN A 32 -28.93 48.39 2.96
CA ASN A 32 -28.77 46.95 3.06
C ASN A 32 -27.31 46.71 3.46
N PHE A 33 -27.06 46.47 4.74
CA PHE A 33 -25.84 45.80 5.14
C PHE A 33 -25.98 44.41 4.51
N ALA A 34 -25.29 44.21 3.38
CA ALA A 34 -25.02 42.87 2.90
C ALA A 34 -24.34 42.16 4.07
N GLN A 35 -25.09 41.32 4.77
CA GLN A 35 -24.51 40.30 5.63
C GLN A 35 -23.44 39.65 4.75
N PRO A 36 -22.17 39.57 5.18
CA PRO A 36 -21.21 38.77 4.44
C PRO A 36 -21.75 37.35 4.54
N ALA A 37 -22.48 36.93 3.51
CA ALA A 37 -22.69 35.55 3.26
C ALA A 37 -21.28 35.00 3.14
N TRP A 38 -20.85 34.28 4.18
CA TRP A 38 -19.99 33.13 4.00
C TRP A 38 -20.79 32.14 3.15
N SER A 39 -21.12 32.52 1.92
CA SER A 39 -21.55 31.59 0.90
C SER A 39 -20.30 30.77 0.66
N LEU A 40 -20.20 29.67 1.40
CA LEU A 40 -19.49 28.49 0.99
C LEU A 40 -19.88 28.30 -0.46
N HIS A 41 -18.97 28.68 -1.34
CA HIS A 41 -19.17 28.53 -2.77
C HIS A 41 -19.40 27.03 -2.98
N ALA A 42 -20.64 26.69 -3.33
CA ALA A 42 -20.96 25.41 -3.92
C ALA A 42 -19.97 25.20 -5.08
N GLY A 43 -19.05 24.25 -4.94
CA GLY A 43 -18.02 23.97 -5.94
C GLY A 43 -16.59 23.82 -5.41
N ILE A 44 -16.32 24.09 -4.14
CA ILE A 44 -15.04 23.67 -3.54
C ILE A 44 -15.22 22.20 -3.14
N ASN A 45 -14.50 21.30 -3.80
CA ASN A 45 -14.18 19.99 -3.23
C ASN A 45 -13.43 20.26 -1.92
N ALA A 46 -14.16 20.50 -0.84
CA ALA A 46 -13.55 20.58 0.47
C ALA A 46 -12.82 19.23 0.64
N PRO A 47 -11.49 19.23 0.83
CA PRO A 47 -10.80 17.97 1.09
C PRO A 47 -11.55 17.35 2.26
N VAL A 48 -11.98 16.10 2.12
CA VAL A 48 -12.58 15.38 3.24
C VAL A 48 -11.52 15.44 4.34
N LEU A 49 -11.76 16.25 5.38
CA LEU A 49 -10.86 16.43 6.50
C LEU A 49 -10.87 15.11 7.26
N ARG A 50 -10.02 14.19 6.84
CA ARG A 50 -9.80 12.90 7.49
C ARG A 50 -8.60 13.09 8.41
N GLY A 51 -8.70 12.55 9.64
CA GLY A 51 -7.59 12.55 10.57
C GLY A 51 -6.37 11.75 10.08
N MET A 52 -6.57 10.88 9.08
CA MET A 52 -5.56 10.04 8.44
C MET A 52 -5.75 10.00 6.92
N PRO A 53 -4.68 9.81 6.13
CA PRO A 53 -4.78 9.68 4.67
C PRO A 53 -5.52 8.39 4.28
N GLN A 54 -6.11 8.33 3.07
CA GLN A 54 -6.80 7.11 2.57
C GLN A 54 -5.83 5.98 2.21
N SER A 55 -4.59 6.32 1.88
CA SER A 55 -3.54 5.36 1.56
C SER A 55 -2.22 5.85 2.14
N PHE A 56 -1.44 4.93 2.68
CA PHE A 56 -0.14 5.21 3.26
C PHE A 56 0.88 4.19 2.75
N LYS A 57 2.07 4.66 2.41
CA LYS A 57 3.17 3.82 1.94
C LYS A 57 4.29 3.85 2.98
N SER A 58 4.65 2.68 3.49
CA SER A 58 5.79 2.48 4.38
C SER A 58 6.59 1.25 3.98
N THR A 59 7.79 1.16 4.54
CA THR A 59 8.62 -0.04 4.49
C THR A 59 8.72 -0.58 5.91
N LEU A 60 8.26 -1.81 6.14
CA LEU A 60 8.40 -2.49 7.42
C LEU A 60 9.60 -3.43 7.39
N MET A 61 10.19 -3.68 8.55
CA MET A 61 11.31 -4.60 8.71
C MET A 61 10.87 -5.78 9.57
N TYR A 62 11.10 -6.98 9.05
CA TYR A 62 10.92 -8.24 9.76
C TYR A 62 12.28 -8.90 9.95
N ARG A 63 12.50 -9.51 11.11
CA ARG A 63 13.72 -10.24 11.42
C ARG A 63 13.36 -11.44 12.28
N VAL A 64 13.71 -12.63 11.79
CA VAL A 64 13.77 -13.85 12.61
C VAL A 64 15.23 -14.13 12.95
N GLN A 65 15.48 -14.77 14.10
CA GLN A 65 16.81 -15.22 14.51
C GLN A 65 16.73 -16.70 14.85
N LEU A 66 17.84 -17.43 14.71
CA LEU A 66 17.97 -18.83 15.09
C LEU A 66 17.10 -19.77 14.24
N LEU A 67 17.01 -19.50 12.94
CA LEU A 67 16.42 -20.45 12.01
C LEU A 67 17.43 -21.60 11.78
N SER A 68 17.03 -22.84 12.07
CA SER A 68 17.89 -24.00 11.85
C SER A 68 17.40 -24.80 10.64
N LEU A 69 18.23 -24.90 9.60
CA LEU A 69 18.00 -25.76 8.44
C LEU A 69 18.90 -26.98 8.55
N ASN A 70 18.33 -28.15 8.87
CA ASN A 70 19.09 -29.38 9.01
C ASN A 70 18.82 -30.34 7.84
N PRO A 71 19.64 -30.32 6.78
CA PRO A 71 19.51 -31.29 5.69
C PRO A 71 19.76 -32.70 6.21
N THR A 72 18.83 -33.62 5.96
CA THR A 72 18.88 -34.98 6.54
C THR A 72 19.54 -35.99 5.59
N ILE A 73 19.81 -37.19 6.12
CA ILE A 73 20.36 -38.34 5.41
C ILE A 73 19.61 -38.57 4.08
N GLY A 74 20.36 -38.65 2.99
CA GLY A 74 19.82 -38.86 1.64
C GLY A 74 20.07 -37.69 0.67
N GLY A 75 20.71 -36.62 1.11
CA GLY A 75 21.05 -35.48 0.26
C GLY A 75 19.89 -34.51 0.01
N LEU A 76 18.81 -34.62 0.80
CA LEU A 76 17.62 -33.80 0.63
C LEU A 76 17.82 -32.40 1.22
N ALA A 77 17.45 -31.38 0.46
CA ALA A 77 17.51 -30.00 0.88
C ALA A 77 16.48 -29.71 1.97
N ALA A 78 16.95 -29.23 3.13
CA ALA A 78 16.10 -28.63 4.14
C ALA A 78 15.65 -27.24 3.67
N GLN A 79 14.40 -26.87 3.98
CA GLN A 79 13.77 -25.65 3.47
C GLN A 79 12.96 -24.94 4.56
N HIS A 80 12.90 -23.63 4.45
CA HIS A 80 12.07 -22.76 5.29
C HIS A 80 11.49 -21.63 4.44
N PHE A 81 10.20 -21.33 4.63
CA PHE A 81 9.47 -20.41 3.78
C PHE A 81 9.09 -19.13 4.54
N ILE A 82 9.53 -17.99 4.01
CA ILE A 82 9.18 -16.66 4.51
C ILE A 82 8.32 -15.97 3.46
N SER A 83 7.16 -15.46 3.85
CA SER A 83 6.29 -14.73 2.92
C SER A 83 6.91 -13.41 2.49
N ALA A 84 6.93 -13.18 1.18
CA ALA A 84 7.35 -11.94 0.54
C ALA A 84 6.21 -10.93 0.43
N ASN A 85 4.96 -11.36 0.56
CA ASN A 85 3.77 -10.50 0.48
C ASN A 85 2.85 -10.60 1.71
N GLY A 86 3.13 -11.46 2.67
CA GLY A 86 2.46 -11.58 3.96
C GLY A 86 3.15 -10.76 5.06
N LEU A 87 2.43 -9.81 5.66
CA LEU A 87 2.87 -9.03 6.82
C LEU A 87 2.16 -9.46 8.11
N PHE A 88 0.98 -10.11 8.00
CA PHE A 88 0.26 -10.66 9.15
C PHE A 88 1.00 -11.87 9.74
N ASP A 89 1.48 -12.75 8.87
CA ASP A 89 2.33 -13.87 9.26
C ASP A 89 3.47 -14.05 8.24
N PRO A 90 4.60 -13.33 8.40
CA PRO A 90 5.72 -13.44 7.48
C PRO A 90 6.44 -14.81 7.53
N ASP A 91 6.34 -15.56 8.63
CA ASP A 91 7.05 -16.84 8.80
C ASP A 91 6.07 -18.02 8.70
N VAL A 92 5.78 -18.43 7.47
CA VAL A 92 4.70 -19.37 7.14
C VAL A 92 4.98 -20.79 7.67
N THR A 93 6.25 -21.15 7.86
CA THR A 93 6.66 -22.47 8.39
C THR A 93 7.02 -22.47 9.87
N GLY A 94 6.98 -21.31 10.53
CA GLY A 94 7.37 -21.15 11.93
C GLY A 94 6.21 -20.73 12.84
N VAL A 95 6.57 -20.33 14.07
CA VAL A 95 5.70 -19.55 14.95
C VAL A 95 6.13 -18.09 14.78
N GLY A 96 5.55 -17.42 13.79
CA GLY A 96 5.92 -16.07 13.42
C GLY A 96 5.45 -14.99 14.40
N HIS A 97 6.16 -13.86 14.39
CA HIS A 97 5.67 -12.59 14.90
C HIS A 97 5.49 -11.61 13.74
N GLN A 98 4.75 -10.54 13.97
CA GLN A 98 4.54 -9.51 12.94
C GLN A 98 5.70 -8.52 12.91
N PRO A 99 5.91 -7.81 11.78
CA PRO A 99 6.85 -6.71 11.70
C PRO A 99 6.47 -5.58 12.66
N THR A 100 7.46 -4.92 13.26
CA THR A 100 7.21 -3.79 14.15
C THR A 100 6.41 -2.69 13.45
N GLY A 101 5.33 -2.24 14.08
CA GLY A 101 4.45 -1.20 13.52
C GLY A 101 3.28 -1.72 12.70
N PHE A 102 3.22 -3.03 12.38
CA PHE A 102 2.12 -3.59 11.60
C PHE A 102 0.79 -3.43 12.31
N ASP A 103 0.67 -3.91 13.55
CA ASP A 103 -0.55 -3.77 14.36
C ASP A 103 -1.01 -2.32 14.49
N GLN A 104 -0.08 -1.40 14.77
CA GLN A 104 -0.41 0.02 14.94
C GLN A 104 -0.91 0.65 13.64
N LEU A 105 -0.37 0.24 12.49
CA LEU A 105 -0.84 0.71 11.18
C LEU A 105 -2.19 0.10 10.82
N MET A 106 -2.39 -1.19 11.06
CA MET A 106 -3.62 -1.90 10.73
C MET A 106 -4.84 -1.46 11.56
N VAL A 107 -4.65 -0.76 12.68
CA VAL A 107 -5.75 -0.06 13.37
C VAL A 107 -6.39 1.03 12.50
N PHE A 108 -5.64 1.62 11.57
CA PHE A 108 -6.11 2.71 10.71
C PHE A 108 -6.54 2.27 9.32
N TYR A 109 -6.19 1.06 8.88
CA TYR A 109 -6.40 0.59 7.51
C TYR A 109 -6.93 -0.85 7.49
N ASP A 110 -7.90 -1.12 6.62
CA ASP A 110 -8.49 -2.46 6.50
C ASP A 110 -7.58 -3.45 5.74
N HIS A 111 -6.80 -2.94 4.79
CA HIS A 111 -6.01 -3.75 3.87
C HIS A 111 -4.61 -3.20 3.64
N TYR A 112 -3.68 -4.11 3.36
CA TYR A 112 -2.34 -3.78 2.88
C TYR A 112 -2.02 -4.56 1.60
N THR A 113 -1.09 -4.02 0.80
CA THR A 113 -0.54 -4.69 -0.38
C THR A 113 0.96 -4.49 -0.41
N VAL A 114 1.71 -5.58 -0.49
CA VAL A 114 3.18 -5.50 -0.64
C VAL A 114 3.53 -5.30 -2.11
N ILE A 115 4.16 -4.16 -2.41
CA ILE A 115 4.57 -3.78 -3.77
C ILE A 115 6.04 -4.12 -4.07
N GLY A 116 6.79 -4.54 -3.06
CA GLY A 116 8.19 -4.92 -3.16
C GLY A 116 8.71 -5.44 -1.83
N ALA A 117 9.53 -6.48 -1.89
CA ALA A 117 10.13 -7.13 -0.74
C ALA A 117 11.61 -7.45 -1.02
N LYS A 118 12.39 -7.55 0.05
CA LYS A 118 13.80 -7.92 -0.01
C LYS A 118 14.12 -8.78 1.19
N ILE A 119 14.71 -9.94 0.96
CA ILE A 119 15.27 -10.78 1.99
C ILE A 119 16.79 -10.67 1.98
N ILE A 120 17.37 -10.59 3.18
CA ILE A 120 18.81 -10.68 3.43
C ILE A 120 18.97 -11.81 4.44
N ALA A 121 19.58 -12.91 4.02
CA ALA A 121 19.82 -14.06 4.89
C ALA A 121 21.32 -14.29 5.03
N THR A 122 21.79 -14.41 6.26
CA THR A 122 23.15 -14.85 6.56
C THR A 122 23.07 -16.31 6.96
N PHE A 123 23.73 -17.17 6.20
CA PHE A 123 23.82 -18.60 6.46
C PHE A 123 25.17 -18.91 7.10
N THR A 124 25.16 -19.72 8.14
CA THR A 124 26.37 -20.19 8.82
C THR A 124 26.33 -21.71 8.96
N ASN A 125 27.31 -22.39 8.39
CA ASN A 125 27.44 -23.83 8.50
C ASN A 125 27.95 -24.21 9.90
N GLY A 126 27.20 -25.03 10.63
CA GLY A 126 27.58 -25.57 11.94
C GLY A 126 28.22 -26.96 11.89
N ASP A 127 28.39 -27.55 10.70
CA ASP A 127 29.03 -28.85 10.50
C ASP A 127 30.56 -28.69 10.41
N THR A 128 31.29 -29.35 11.31
CA THR A 128 32.77 -29.31 11.36
C THR A 128 33.46 -30.26 10.37
N SER A 129 32.70 -31.14 9.73
CA SER A 129 33.13 -32.23 8.85
C SER A 129 32.80 -31.95 7.38
N ASN A 130 31.62 -31.42 7.09
CA ASN A 130 31.12 -31.28 5.72
C ASN A 130 30.77 -29.84 5.33
N GLY A 131 30.99 -29.52 4.06
CA GLY A 131 30.49 -28.29 3.44
C GLY A 131 29.04 -28.42 2.99
N GLN A 132 28.37 -27.29 2.81
CA GLN A 132 26.95 -27.23 2.49
C GLN A 132 26.67 -26.20 1.40
N THR A 133 25.72 -26.50 0.54
CA THR A 133 25.17 -25.55 -0.43
C THR A 133 23.94 -24.91 0.16
N VAL A 134 23.89 -23.58 0.15
CA VAL A 134 22.76 -22.81 0.67
C VAL A 134 22.22 -21.86 -0.38
N GLY A 135 20.96 -21.47 -0.26
CA GLY A 135 20.40 -20.49 -1.18
C GLY A 135 19.04 -19.94 -0.80
N ILE A 136 18.58 -19.03 -1.65
CA ILE A 136 17.27 -18.41 -1.59
C ILE A 136 16.66 -18.45 -2.99
N TYR A 137 15.43 -18.96 -3.11
CA TYR A 137 14.64 -18.88 -4.34
C TYR A 137 13.22 -18.38 -4.04
N LEU A 138 12.48 -18.02 -5.10
CA LEU A 138 11.07 -17.63 -4.99
C LEU A 138 10.14 -18.81 -5.31
N ALA A 139 9.14 -19.02 -4.47
CA ALA A 139 8.09 -20.02 -4.65
C ALA A 139 6.70 -19.39 -4.56
N ASP A 140 5.70 -20.10 -5.10
CA ASP A 140 4.27 -19.78 -5.02
C ASP A 140 3.50 -20.70 -4.06
N SER A 141 4.17 -21.71 -3.49
CA SER A 141 3.60 -22.63 -2.52
C SER A 141 4.66 -23.12 -1.54
N THR A 142 4.23 -23.68 -0.41
CA THR A 142 5.10 -24.30 0.60
C THR A 142 5.53 -25.72 0.23
N THR A 143 5.33 -26.12 -1.03
CA THR A 143 5.72 -27.45 -1.52
C THR A 143 7.25 -27.50 -1.66
N ALA A 144 7.90 -28.28 -0.78
CA ALA A 144 9.36 -28.39 -0.77
C ALA A 144 9.91 -29.09 -2.01
N VAL A 145 10.86 -28.45 -2.70
CA VAL A 145 11.66 -29.07 -3.77
C VAL A 145 12.94 -29.62 -3.14
N THR A 146 13.00 -30.91 -2.85
CA THR A 146 14.06 -31.46 -1.99
C THR A 146 15.37 -31.76 -2.71
N ASP A 147 15.40 -31.72 -4.04
CA ASP A 147 16.62 -31.91 -4.81
C ASP A 147 17.29 -30.55 -5.08
N ALA A 148 18.49 -30.37 -4.53
CA ALA A 148 19.29 -29.16 -4.71
C ALA A 148 19.64 -28.89 -6.18
N GLN A 149 19.87 -29.94 -6.96
CA GLN A 149 20.14 -29.80 -8.39
C GLN A 149 18.89 -29.24 -9.10
N GLN A 150 17.72 -29.78 -8.79
CA GLN A 150 16.45 -29.29 -9.34
C GLN A 150 16.18 -27.83 -8.93
N ILE A 151 16.47 -27.44 -7.68
CA ILE A 151 16.33 -26.05 -7.23
C ILE A 151 17.20 -25.11 -8.07
N ILE A 152 18.46 -25.48 -8.29
CA ILE A 152 19.41 -24.65 -9.05
C ILE A 152 19.02 -24.59 -10.54
N GLU A 153 18.64 -25.71 -11.14
CA GLU A 153 18.28 -25.81 -12.56
C GLU A 153 16.99 -25.07 -12.91
N ASN A 154 16.02 -25.01 -12.00
CA ASN A 154 14.77 -24.26 -12.19
C ASN A 154 15.01 -22.74 -12.35
N GLY A 155 16.18 -22.24 -11.92
CA GLY A 155 16.58 -20.84 -12.06
C GLY A 155 15.87 -19.90 -11.07
N GLY A 156 16.21 -18.60 -11.13
CA GLY A 156 15.67 -17.61 -10.19
C GLY A 156 16.17 -17.76 -8.73
N VAL A 157 17.22 -18.55 -8.54
CA VAL A 157 17.87 -18.79 -7.25
C VAL A 157 19.12 -17.92 -7.10
N VAL A 158 19.41 -17.51 -5.86
CA VAL A 158 20.73 -17.03 -5.44
C VAL A 158 21.28 -18.06 -4.47
N PHE A 159 22.44 -18.64 -4.75
CA PHE A 159 23.02 -19.70 -3.93
C PHE A 159 24.52 -19.46 -3.69
N ALA A 160 25.07 -20.15 -2.70
CA ALA A 160 26.50 -20.19 -2.45
C ALA A 160 26.92 -21.47 -1.76
N GLU A 161 28.18 -21.83 -1.98
CA GLU A 161 28.85 -22.90 -1.26
C GLU A 161 29.44 -22.39 0.06
N LEU A 162 29.13 -23.09 1.15
CA LEU A 162 29.73 -22.93 2.46
C LEU A 162 30.74 -24.04 2.71
N THR A 163 31.90 -23.67 3.25
CA THR A 163 32.85 -24.65 3.78
C THR A 163 32.38 -25.14 5.15
N LYS A 164 33.00 -26.21 5.64
CA LYS A 164 32.79 -26.72 7.00
C LYS A 164 33.16 -25.68 8.06
N ASP A 165 32.52 -25.75 9.21
CA ASP A 165 32.77 -24.90 10.37
C ASP A 165 34.27 -24.87 10.75
N GLY A 166 34.69 -23.72 11.25
CA GLY A 166 36.08 -23.42 11.59
C GLY A 166 37.02 -23.20 10.39
N THR A 167 36.49 -23.09 9.17
CA THR A 167 37.26 -22.83 7.94
C THR A 167 36.80 -21.54 7.28
N ASP A 168 37.69 -20.85 6.54
CA ASP A 168 37.28 -19.68 5.74
C ASP A 168 36.15 -20.05 4.77
N GLY A 169 35.10 -19.23 4.75
CA GLY A 169 33.93 -19.44 3.89
C GLY A 169 32.76 -20.23 4.50
N TYR A 170 32.80 -20.56 5.79
CA TYR A 170 31.70 -21.26 6.49
C TYR A 170 30.43 -20.40 6.70
N SER A 171 30.51 -19.10 6.45
CA SER A 171 29.39 -18.16 6.56
C SER A 171 29.31 -17.24 5.35
N LYS A 172 28.10 -17.05 4.80
CA LYS A 172 27.83 -16.14 3.68
C LYS A 172 26.47 -15.46 3.81
N THR A 173 26.40 -14.21 3.37
CA THR A 173 25.16 -13.44 3.28
C THR A 173 24.66 -13.41 1.84
N LEU A 174 23.42 -13.85 1.63
CA LEU A 174 22.71 -13.81 0.35
C LEU A 174 21.59 -12.78 0.42
N THR A 175 21.26 -12.18 -0.74
CA THR A 175 20.19 -11.19 -0.86
C THR A 175 19.35 -11.50 -2.09
N LEU A 176 18.03 -11.52 -1.91
CA LEU A 176 17.08 -11.69 -3.01
C LEU A 176 15.99 -10.61 -2.92
N ASN A 177 15.71 -9.98 -4.05
CA ASN A 177 14.63 -9.00 -4.16
C ASN A 177 13.43 -9.63 -4.86
N CYS A 178 12.24 -9.30 -4.39
CA CYS A 178 10.98 -9.73 -5.00
C CYS A 178 10.09 -8.53 -5.27
N ASN A 179 9.45 -8.52 -6.43
CA ASN A 179 8.25 -7.73 -6.66
C ASN A 179 7.09 -8.72 -6.81
N PRO A 180 6.25 -8.90 -5.76
CA PRO A 180 5.20 -9.92 -5.76
C PRO A 180 4.26 -9.81 -6.97
N THR A 181 3.90 -8.58 -7.34
CA THR A 181 3.03 -8.31 -8.49
C THR A 181 3.66 -8.75 -9.82
N LYS A 182 4.95 -8.50 -10.02
CA LYS A 182 5.66 -8.95 -11.23
C LYS A 182 5.88 -10.46 -11.24
N TYR A 183 6.21 -11.05 -10.10
CA TYR A 183 6.43 -12.50 -9.96
C TYR A 183 5.16 -13.27 -10.32
N LEU A 184 4.00 -12.84 -9.81
CA LEU A 184 2.70 -13.44 -10.09
C LEU A 184 2.10 -13.04 -11.45
N GLY A 185 2.83 -12.30 -12.29
CA GLY A 185 2.36 -11.87 -13.61
C GLY A 185 1.15 -10.93 -13.59
N ARG A 186 0.90 -10.21 -12.49
CA ARG A 186 -0.24 -9.31 -12.33
C ARG A 186 0.08 -7.90 -12.84
N LYS A 187 -0.94 -7.18 -13.31
CA LYS A 187 -0.78 -5.83 -13.91
C LYS A 187 -0.81 -4.70 -12.88
N SER A 188 -1.60 -4.84 -11.82
CA SER A 188 -1.76 -3.81 -10.78
C SER A 188 -1.76 -4.46 -9.41
N ALA A 189 -0.85 -4.03 -8.54
CA ALA A 189 -0.77 -4.51 -7.16
C ALA A 189 -1.99 -4.08 -6.36
N LEU A 190 -2.34 -2.79 -6.44
CA LEU A 190 -3.31 -2.16 -5.55
C LEU A 190 -4.76 -2.43 -5.94
N SER A 191 -5.01 -2.89 -7.17
CA SER A 191 -6.35 -3.16 -7.69
C SER A 191 -6.75 -4.63 -7.60
N ASP A 192 -5.82 -5.51 -7.24
CA ASP A 192 -6.06 -6.96 -7.20
C ASP A 192 -6.31 -7.39 -5.75
N ASP A 193 -7.55 -7.78 -5.46
CA ASP A 193 -7.96 -8.18 -4.11
C ASP A 193 -7.24 -9.43 -3.62
N ILE A 194 -6.77 -10.29 -4.54
CA ILE A 194 -6.05 -11.52 -4.20
C ILE A 194 -4.66 -11.21 -3.62
N LEU A 195 -4.08 -10.05 -3.97
CA LEU A 195 -2.79 -9.58 -3.47
C LEU A 195 -2.88 -8.77 -2.17
N ARG A 196 -4.09 -8.64 -1.60
CA ARG A 196 -4.32 -7.86 -0.38
C ARG A 196 -4.33 -8.76 0.85
N GLY A 197 -3.56 -8.36 1.86
CA GLY A 197 -3.71 -8.90 3.20
C GLY A 197 -4.60 -7.99 4.07
N SER A 198 -4.86 -8.44 5.29
CA SER A 198 -5.65 -7.74 6.29
C SER A 198 -4.99 -7.85 7.66
N ALA A 199 -5.59 -7.23 8.69
CA ALA A 199 -5.11 -7.33 10.06
C ALA A 199 -5.18 -8.77 10.62
N THR A 200 -5.87 -9.68 9.94
CA THR A 200 -6.13 -11.05 10.42
C THR A 200 -5.71 -12.14 9.45
N ALA A 201 -5.17 -11.79 8.28
CA ALA A 201 -4.80 -12.77 7.25
C ALA A 201 -3.77 -12.20 6.27
N ASN A 202 -2.89 -13.08 5.79
CA ASN A 202 -2.04 -12.83 4.63
C ASN A 202 -2.87 -12.76 3.32
N PRO A 203 -2.28 -12.27 2.21
CA PRO A 203 -2.90 -12.36 0.89
C PRO A 203 -3.28 -13.78 0.50
N ALA A 204 -4.29 -13.92 -0.36
CA ALA A 204 -4.77 -15.24 -0.79
C ALA A 204 -3.81 -15.93 -1.77
N GLU A 205 -3.06 -15.17 -2.57
CA GLU A 205 -1.96 -15.69 -3.38
C GLU A 205 -0.64 -15.41 -2.67
N ASP A 206 0.12 -16.46 -2.39
CA ASP A 206 1.40 -16.35 -1.71
C ASP A 206 2.56 -16.16 -2.67
N VAL A 207 3.52 -15.34 -2.25
CA VAL A 207 4.86 -15.30 -2.83
C VAL A 207 5.82 -15.53 -1.70
N LEU A 208 6.64 -16.56 -1.79
CA LEU A 208 7.49 -17.02 -0.70
C LEU A 208 8.96 -16.89 -1.08
N PHE A 209 9.77 -16.39 -0.16
CA PHE A 209 11.21 -16.62 -0.14
C PHE A 209 11.46 -17.97 0.51
N CYS A 210 11.96 -18.93 -0.26
CA CYS A 210 12.41 -20.20 0.28
C CYS A 210 13.90 -20.13 0.57
N LEU A 211 14.27 -20.23 1.85
CA LEU A 211 15.65 -20.45 2.28
C LEU A 211 15.89 -21.96 2.28
N TRP A 212 17.03 -22.39 1.75
CA TRP A 212 17.35 -23.81 1.66
C TRP A 212 18.81 -24.11 1.95
N ALA A 213 19.06 -25.33 2.41
CA ALA A 213 20.39 -25.88 2.63
C ALA A 213 20.43 -27.36 2.24
N ALA A 214 21.50 -27.78 1.56
CA ALA A 214 21.75 -29.16 1.15
C ALA A 214 23.23 -29.55 1.36
N PRO A 215 23.54 -30.83 1.57
CA PRO A 215 24.91 -31.28 1.76
C PRO A 215 25.65 -31.31 0.40
N GLN A 216 26.94 -30.95 0.37
CA GLN A 216 27.76 -30.97 -0.87
C GLN A 216 28.17 -32.37 -1.32
N ALA A 217 27.97 -33.38 -0.47
CA ALA A 217 28.23 -34.77 -0.76
C ALA A 217 27.05 -35.61 -0.29
N SER A 218 26.91 -36.84 -0.79
CA SER A 218 25.87 -37.79 -0.36
C SER A 218 26.15 -38.38 1.04
N VAL A 219 26.61 -37.53 1.96
CA VAL A 219 26.87 -37.82 3.37
C VAL A 219 26.09 -36.82 4.22
N ASP A 220 25.76 -37.26 5.44
CA ASP A 220 25.01 -36.46 6.41
C ASP A 220 25.73 -35.14 6.68
N SER A 221 24.99 -34.03 6.69
CA SER A 221 25.54 -32.74 7.08
C SER A 221 24.67 -32.11 8.16
N SER A 222 25.30 -31.61 9.22
CA SER A 222 24.65 -30.99 10.39
C SER A 222 23.88 -29.71 10.02
N ALA A 223 23.21 -29.09 10.99
CA ALA A 223 22.36 -27.94 10.75
C ALA A 223 23.12 -26.66 10.34
N VAL A 224 22.50 -25.89 9.42
CA VAL A 224 22.82 -24.50 9.09
C VAL A 224 22.00 -23.56 9.96
N PHE A 225 22.61 -22.46 10.42
CA PHE A 225 21.98 -21.41 11.25
C PHE A 225 21.96 -20.04 10.55
#